data_AF-A0A933SPI4-F1
#
_entry.id   AF-A0A933SPI4-F1
#
_cell.length_a   1.000
_cell.length_b   1.000
_cell.length_c   1.000
_cell.angle_alpha   90.00
_cell.angle_beta   90.00
_cell.angle_gamma   90.00
#
_symmetry.space_group_name_H-M   'P 1'
#
loop_
_entity.id
_entity.type
_entity.pdbx_description
1 polymer ?
#
loop_
_entity_poly.entity_id
_entity_poly.type
_entity_poly.pdbx_seq_one_letter_code
_entity_poly.pdbx_strand_id
1 'polypeptide(L)'
;MGNAIAFDTHVYVKKLKAVGFTEEQAEVQAETLSALIDDRLSTKHDLKELEIALQRDMKELEAGLKRDMKELETSLQHDMKEMETGLKRDIEGIRRDMKEMEIRLESKIVEHKSETIKWVAGMLMGQALLIIGMLKFL
;
A
#
# COMPACT_ATOMS: atom_id res chain seq x y z
N MET A 1 -21.45 -26.34 34.21
CA MET A 1 -22.87 -26.62 33.91
C MET A 1 -23.67 -25.50 34.56
N GLY A 2 -24.02 -24.46 33.80
CA GLY A 2 -24.82 -23.38 34.36
C GLY A 2 -26.25 -23.87 34.50
N ASN A 3 -26.78 -23.94 35.72
CA ASN A 3 -28.22 -24.13 35.93
C ASN A 3 -28.95 -23.10 35.06
N ALA A 4 -29.61 -23.55 34.00
CA ALA A 4 -30.73 -22.81 33.48
C ALA A 4 -31.74 -22.82 34.62
N ILE A 5 -31.98 -21.67 35.24
CA ILE A 5 -33.08 -21.53 36.18
C ILE A 5 -34.31 -21.59 35.28
N ALA A 6 -34.78 -22.81 35.01
CA ALA A 6 -36.02 -23.02 34.28
C ALA A 6 -37.13 -22.31 35.06
N PHE A 7 -37.94 -21.53 34.35
CA PHE A 7 -39.09 -20.90 34.95
C PHE A 7 -40.09 -22.00 35.35
N ASP A 8 -40.21 -22.25 36.65
CA ASP A 8 -41.13 -23.27 37.17
C ASP A 8 -42.54 -22.68 37.26
N THR A 9 -43.32 -22.94 36.21
CA THR A 9 -44.72 -22.53 36.06
C THR A 9 -45.56 -23.00 37.25
N HIS A 10 -45.33 -24.20 37.78
CA HIS A 10 -46.14 -24.76 38.87
C HIS A 10 -45.86 -24.06 40.22
N VAL A 11 -44.59 -23.81 40.54
CA VAL A 11 -44.19 -23.03 41.72
C VAL A 11 -44.69 -21.59 41.60
N TYR A 12 -44.66 -21.00 40.40
CA TYR A 12 -45.15 -19.65 40.16
C TYR A 12 -46.67 -19.55 40.34
N VAL A 13 -47.46 -20.49 39.80
CA VAL A 13 -48.91 -20.57 40.01
C VAL A 13 -49.26 -20.69 41.50
N LYS A 14 -48.55 -21.55 42.24
CA LYS A 14 -48.76 -21.69 43.71
C LYS A 14 -48.53 -20.38 44.46
N LYS A 15 -47.49 -19.62 44.10
CA LYS A 15 -47.21 -18.31 44.70
C LYS A 15 -48.31 -17.29 44.41
N LEU A 16 -48.82 -17.25 43.18
CA LEU A 16 -49.91 -16.35 42.80
C LEU A 16 -51.21 -16.68 43.55
N LYS A 17 -51.58 -17.96 43.66
CA LYS A 17 -52.74 -18.39 44.45
C LYS A 17 -52.59 -18.01 45.94
N ALA A 18 -51.38 -18.14 46.50
CA ALA A 18 -51.11 -17.79 47.90
C ALA A 18 -51.27 -16.29 48.21
N VAL A 19 -51.19 -15.41 47.20
CA VAL A 19 -51.40 -13.96 47.34
C VAL A 19 -52.77 -13.49 46.82
N GLY A 20 -53.69 -14.41 46.58
CA GLY A 20 -55.11 -14.10 46.33
C GLY A 20 -55.55 -14.11 44.87
N PHE A 21 -54.71 -14.54 43.92
CA PHE A 21 -55.15 -14.76 42.55
C PHE A 21 -55.98 -16.04 42.43
N THR A 22 -56.97 -16.05 41.52
CA THR A 22 -57.68 -17.29 41.18
C THR A 22 -56.75 -18.25 40.42
N GLU A 23 -57.13 -19.52 40.36
CA GLU A 23 -56.39 -20.54 39.62
C GLU A 23 -56.24 -20.18 38.14
N GLU A 24 -57.34 -19.82 37.47
CA GLU A 24 -57.30 -19.35 36.07
C GLU A 24 -56.40 -18.13 35.87
N GLN A 25 -56.46 -17.13 36.76
CA GLN A 25 -55.60 -15.95 36.64
C GLN A 25 -54.11 -16.29 36.81
N ALA A 26 -53.81 -17.22 37.72
CA ALA A 26 -52.45 -17.66 37.98
C ALA A 26 -51.89 -18.47 36.81
N GLU A 27 -52.69 -19.37 36.24
CA GLU A 27 -52.31 -20.20 35.09
C GLU A 27 -52.05 -19.34 33.84
N VAL A 28 -52.97 -18.42 33.51
CA VAL A 28 -52.81 -17.53 32.34
C VAL A 28 -51.55 -16.67 32.45
N GLN A 29 -51.24 -16.14 33.63
CA GLN A 29 -50.01 -15.37 33.84
C GLN A 29 -48.75 -16.23 33.71
N ALA A 30 -48.77 -17.44 34.27
CA ALA A 30 -47.63 -18.35 34.22
C ALA A 30 -47.36 -18.83 32.78
N GLU A 31 -48.41 -19.15 32.03
CA GLU A 31 -48.32 -19.52 30.62
C GLU A 31 -47.79 -18.37 29.77
N THR A 32 -48.36 -17.16 29.91
CA THR A 32 -47.93 -15.98 29.16
C THR A 32 -46.46 -15.63 29.45
N LEU A 33 -46.03 -15.71 30.72
CA LEU A 33 -44.65 -15.41 31.10
C LEU A 33 -43.67 -16.49 30.62
N SER A 34 -44.06 -17.77 30.66
CA SER A 34 -43.26 -18.87 30.09
C SER A 34 -43.07 -18.68 28.58
N ALA A 35 -44.14 -18.38 27.85
CA ALA A 35 -44.08 -18.13 26.41
C ALA A 35 -43.17 -16.94 26.08
N LEU A 36 -43.21 -15.85 26.86
CA LEU A 36 -42.33 -14.70 26.67
C LEU A 36 -40.86 -15.01 26.96
N ILE A 37 -40.58 -15.85 27.96
CA ILE A 37 -39.23 -16.29 28.32
C ILE A 37 -38.64 -17.17 27.22
N ASP A 38 -39.43 -18.08 26.66
CA ASP A 38 -38.98 -19.00 25.61
C ASP A 38 -38.83 -18.31 24.24
N ASP A 39 -39.71 -17.36 23.90
CA ASP A 39 -39.75 -16.72 22.57
C ASP A 39 -38.78 -15.53 22.42
N ARG A 40 -38.48 -14.80 23.50
CA ARG A 40 -37.76 -13.51 23.41
C ARG A 40 -36.38 -13.47 24.03
N LEU A 41 -35.98 -14.48 24.80
CA LEU A 41 -34.68 -14.47 25.47
C LEU A 41 -33.67 -15.29 24.68
N SER A 42 -32.59 -14.63 24.26
CA SER A 42 -31.39 -15.31 23.78
C SER A 42 -30.91 -16.26 24.87
N THR A 43 -30.86 -17.54 24.55
CA THR A 43 -30.40 -18.55 25.48
C THR A 43 -28.89 -18.42 25.70
N LYS A 44 -28.38 -19.00 26.80
CA LYS A 44 -26.94 -19.14 27.00
C LYS A 44 -26.26 -19.91 25.85
N HIS A 45 -27.03 -20.73 25.13
CA HIS A 45 -26.54 -21.44 23.96
C HIS A 45 -26.28 -20.47 22.81
N ASP A 46 -27.24 -19.60 22.48
CA ASP A 46 -27.10 -18.60 21.41
C ASP A 46 -25.92 -17.67 21.65
N LEU A 47 -25.72 -17.24 22.90
CA LEU A 47 -24.55 -16.42 23.28
C LEU A 47 -23.23 -17.17 23.07
N LYS A 48 -23.21 -18.48 23.35
CA LYS A 48 -22.02 -19.31 23.14
C LYS A 48 -21.75 -19.55 21.66
N GLU A 49 -22.80 -19.74 20.85
CA GLU A 49 -22.66 -19.83 19.40
C GLU A 49 -22.11 -18.53 18.81
N LEU A 50 -22.62 -17.39 19.27
CA LEU A 50 -22.12 -16.07 18.89
C LEU A 50 -20.65 -15.87 19.31
N GLU A 51 -20.27 -16.26 20.53
CA GLU A 51 -18.88 -16.21 20.99
C GLU A 51 -17.96 -17.04 20.10
N ILE A 52 -18.37 -18.26 19.73
CA ILE A 52 -17.59 -19.14 18.84
C ILE A 52 -17.47 -18.51 17.44
N ALA A 53 -18.56 -17.97 16.90
CA ALA A 53 -18.56 -17.29 15.61
C ALA A 53 -17.60 -16.10 15.61
N LEU A 54 -17.68 -15.23 16.63
CA LEU A 54 -16.78 -14.08 16.77
C LEU A 54 -15.32 -14.50 16.91
N GLN A 55 -15.03 -15.55 17.68
CA GLN A 55 -13.66 -16.08 17.81
C GLN A 55 -13.12 -16.61 16.48
N ARG A 56 -13.96 -17.24 15.66
CA ARG A 56 -13.58 -17.70 14.32
C ARG A 56 -13.29 -16.50 13.41
N ASP A 57 -14.21 -15.55 13.35
CA ASP A 57 -14.09 -14.39 12.48
C ASP A 57 -12.85 -13.54 12.85
N MET A 58 -12.53 -13.41 14.15
CA MET A 58 -11.29 -12.77 14.61
C MET A 58 -10.03 -13.50 14.12
N LYS A 59 -10.01 -14.83 14.15
CA LYS A 59 -8.87 -15.63 13.66
C LYS A 59 -8.72 -15.53 12.15
N GLU A 60 -9.83 -15.50 11.42
CA GLU A 60 -9.82 -15.32 9.96
C GLU A 60 -9.29 -13.93 9.60
N LEU A 61 -9.73 -12.89 10.32
CA LEU A 61 -9.23 -11.53 10.14
C LEU A 61 -7.73 -11.42 10.43
N GLU A 62 -7.26 -12.00 11.54
CA GLU A 62 -5.83 -12.00 11.89
C GLU A 62 -4.99 -12.72 10.81
N ALA A 63 -5.47 -13.86 10.32
CA ALA A 63 -4.81 -14.60 9.26
C ALA A 63 -4.79 -13.82 7.93
N GLY A 64 -5.89 -13.14 7.59
CA GLY A 64 -6.00 -12.25 6.44
C GLY A 64 -4.99 -11.10 6.52
N LEU A 65 -4.99 -10.35 7.62
CA LEU A 65 -4.06 -9.24 7.84
C LEU A 65 -2.60 -9.70 7.76
N LYS A 66 -2.27 -10.85 8.33
CA LYS A 66 -0.90 -11.39 8.26
C LYS A 66 -0.49 -11.75 6.82
N ARG A 67 -1.43 -12.24 6.00
CA ARG A 67 -1.19 -12.49 4.58
C ARG A 67 -0.96 -11.19 3.84
N ASP A 68 -1.86 -10.22 3.99
CA ASP A 68 -1.78 -8.93 3.32
C ASP A 68 -0.48 -8.19 3.65
N MET A 69 -0.06 -8.22 4.92
CA MET A 69 1.23 -7.64 5.35
C MET A 69 2.41 -8.31 4.65
N LYS A 70 2.39 -9.64 4.52
CA LYS A 70 3.46 -10.38 3.85
C LYS A 70 3.49 -10.08 2.34
N GLU A 71 2.33 -10.02 1.70
CA GLU A 71 2.21 -9.66 0.29
C GLU A 71 2.74 -8.25 0.04
N LEU A 72 2.35 -7.29 0.88
CA LEU A 72 2.84 -5.91 0.82
C LEU A 72 4.36 -5.83 1.01
N GLU A 73 4.92 -6.55 2.00
CA GLU A 73 6.37 -6.62 2.21
C GLU A 73 7.09 -7.15 0.97
N THR A 74 6.58 -8.21 0.36
CA THR A 74 7.20 -8.79 -0.85
C THR A 74 7.11 -7.85 -2.05
N SER A 75 5.99 -7.14 -2.23
CA SER A 75 5.81 -6.15 -3.29
C SER A 75 6.79 -4.99 -3.11
N LEU A 76 6.88 -4.44 -1.90
CA LEU A 76 7.82 -3.34 -1.61
C LEU A 76 9.28 -3.75 -1.83
N GLN A 77 9.66 -4.97 -1.42
CA GLN A 77 11.00 -5.50 -1.69
C GLN A 77 11.28 -5.65 -3.19
N HIS A 78 10.27 -6.03 -3.98
CA HIS A 78 10.39 -6.11 -5.43
C HIS A 78 10.57 -4.72 -6.05
N ASP A 79 9.69 -3.78 -5.72
CA ASP A 79 9.70 -2.41 -6.25
C ASP A 79 11.02 -1.69 -5.91
N MET A 80 11.53 -1.88 -4.69
CA MET A 80 12.84 -1.33 -4.29
C MET A 80 13.98 -1.89 -5.14
N LYS A 81 13.98 -3.20 -5.43
CA LYS A 81 15.00 -3.80 -6.31
C LYS A 81 14.86 -3.32 -7.73
N GLU A 82 13.63 -3.22 -8.25
CA GLU A 82 13.39 -2.70 -9.60
C GLU A 82 13.92 -1.27 -9.71
N MET A 83 13.58 -0.40 -8.76
CA MET A 83 14.06 0.97 -8.69
C MET A 83 15.59 1.04 -8.59
N GLU A 84 16.23 0.22 -7.76
CA GLU A 84 17.70 0.17 -7.66
C GLU A 84 18.34 -0.20 -9.00
N THR A 85 17.78 -1.20 -9.70
CA THR A 85 18.30 -1.59 -11.01
C THR A 85 18.03 -0.53 -12.09
N GLY A 86 16.90 0.18 -12.01
CA GLY A 86 16.56 1.30 -12.89
C GLY A 86 17.56 2.43 -12.71
N LEU A 87 17.80 2.86 -11.47
CA LEU A 87 18.76 3.92 -11.16
C LEU A 87 20.18 3.56 -11.58
N LYS A 88 20.62 2.31 -11.42
CA LYS A 88 21.92 1.85 -11.93
C LYS A 88 22.00 1.98 -13.44
N ARG A 89 20.96 1.56 -14.16
CA ARG A 89 20.88 1.69 -15.63
C ARG A 89 20.91 3.15 -16.07
N ASP A 90 20.19 4.03 -15.39
CA ASP A 90 20.17 5.47 -15.69
C ASP A 90 21.54 6.11 -15.46
N ILE A 91 22.22 5.79 -14.35
CA ILE A 91 23.57 6.27 -14.06
C ILE A 91 24.56 5.79 -15.13
N GLU A 92 24.47 4.54 -15.56
CA GLU A 92 25.30 4.01 -16.65
C GLU A 92 25.00 4.70 -17.98
N GLY A 93 23.73 4.98 -18.27
CA GLY A 93 23.31 5.77 -19.43
C GLY A 93 23.92 7.16 -19.42
N ILE A 94 23.72 7.91 -18.34
CA ILE A 94 24.29 9.26 -18.17
C ILE A 94 25.82 9.24 -18.32
N ARG A 95 26.51 8.23 -17.76
CA ARG A 95 27.96 8.09 -17.89
C ARG A 95 28.39 7.89 -19.35
N ARG A 96 27.63 7.11 -20.13
CA ARG A 96 27.91 6.94 -21.57
C ARG A 96 27.70 8.25 -22.32
N ASP A 97 26.56 8.90 -22.10
CA ASP A 97 26.21 10.16 -22.75
C ASP A 97 27.25 11.26 -22.47
N MET A 98 27.75 11.33 -21.22
CA MET A 98 28.82 12.25 -20.85
C MET A 98 30.12 11.97 -21.61
N LYS A 99 30.54 10.70 -21.74
CA LYS A 99 31.73 10.34 -22.52
C LYS A 99 31.57 10.66 -24.00
N GLU A 100 30.41 10.39 -24.58
CA GLU A 100 30.13 10.72 -25.98
C GLU A 100 30.15 12.23 -26.21
N MET A 101 29.60 13.01 -25.27
CA MET A 101 29.64 14.46 -25.32
C MET A 101 31.07 15.00 -25.18
N GLU A 102 31.90 14.43 -24.31
CA GLU A 102 33.31 14.77 -24.17
C GLU A 102 34.07 14.57 -25.49
N ILE A 103 33.95 13.38 -26.10
CA ILE A 103 34.56 13.07 -27.41
C ILE A 103 34.08 14.04 -28.48
N ARG A 104 32.78 14.35 -28.52
CA ARG A 104 32.20 15.29 -29.48
C ARG A 104 32.76 16.70 -29.31
N LEU A 105 32.93 17.15 -28.07
CA LEU A 105 33.51 18.46 -27.76
C LEU A 105 35.00 18.50 -28.15
N GLU A 106 35.78 17.48 -27.84
CA GLU A 106 37.18 17.38 -28.27
C GLU A 106 37.32 17.44 -29.79
N SER A 107 36.49 16.69 -30.52
CA SER A 107 36.46 16.71 -31.98
C SER A 107 36.18 18.11 -32.53
N LYS A 108 35.17 18.81 -31.99
CA LYS A 108 34.84 20.18 -32.40
C LYS A 108 35.97 21.17 -32.09
N ILE A 109 36.65 21.00 -30.97
CA ILE A 109 37.82 21.83 -30.63
C ILE A 109 38.94 21.62 -31.65
N VAL A 110 39.22 20.38 -32.03
CA VAL A 110 40.25 20.06 -33.04
C VAL A 110 39.88 20.63 -34.41
N GLU A 111 38.61 20.49 -34.82
CA GLU A 111 38.08 21.05 -36.05
C GLU A 111 38.28 22.57 -36.11
N HIS A 112 37.82 23.30 -35.07
CA HIS A 112 37.98 24.75 -35.01
C HIS A 112 39.45 25.21 -34.92
N LYS A 113 40.32 24.46 -34.22
CA LYS A 113 41.77 24.74 -34.20
C LYS A 113 42.36 24.62 -35.61
N SER A 114 42.00 23.56 -36.34
CA SER A 114 42.44 23.34 -37.72
C SER A 114 41.96 24.44 -38.67
N GLU A 115 40.69 24.83 -38.57
CA GLU A 115 40.13 25.94 -39.34
C GLU A 115 40.86 27.26 -39.06
N THR A 116 41.10 27.56 -37.78
CA THR A 116 41.82 28.77 -37.37
C THR A 116 43.24 28.79 -37.93
N ILE A 117 43.97 27.67 -37.88
CA ILE A 117 45.32 27.56 -38.45
C ILE A 117 45.30 27.81 -39.97
N LYS A 118 44.36 27.20 -40.70
CA LYS A 118 44.22 27.39 -42.16
C LYS A 118 43.97 28.87 -42.50
N TRP A 119 43.08 29.53 -41.75
CA TRP A 119 42.80 30.96 -41.92
C TRP A 119 44.02 31.84 -41.66
N VAL A 120 44.74 31.61 -40.55
CA VAL A 120 45.95 32.37 -40.21
C VAL A 120 47.03 32.17 -41.27
N ALA A 121 47.25 30.93 -41.74
CA ALA A 121 48.22 30.65 -42.80
C ALA A 121 47.87 31.37 -44.11
N GLY A 122 46.59 31.35 -44.51
CA GLY A 122 46.09 32.09 -45.67
C GLY A 122 46.33 33.60 -45.54
N MET A 123 46.05 34.17 -44.38
CA MET A 123 46.28 35.60 -44.10
C MET A 123 47.77 35.96 -44.16
N LEU A 124 48.65 35.18 -43.52
CA LEU A 124 50.10 35.41 -43.54
C LEU A 124 50.68 35.35 -44.96
N MET A 125 50.24 34.39 -45.78
CA MET A 125 50.63 34.34 -47.19
C MET A 125 50.16 35.58 -47.96
N GLY A 126 48.92 36.02 -47.74
CA GLY A 126 48.40 37.26 -48.32
C GLY A 126 49.22 38.50 -47.93
N GLN A 127 49.58 38.63 -46.64
CA GLN A 127 50.44 39.71 -46.15
C GLN A 127 51.83 39.67 -46.79
N ALA A 128 52.45 38.50 -46.90
CA ALA A 128 53.76 38.34 -47.54
C ALA A 128 53.72 38.80 -49.01
N LEU A 129 52.68 38.43 -49.76
CA LEU A 129 52.50 38.87 -51.14
C LEU A 129 52.32 40.38 -51.26
N LEU A 130 51.56 41.00 -50.35
CA LEU A 130 51.37 42.46 -50.31
C LEU A 130 52.69 43.19 -50.05
N ILE A 131 53.51 42.72 -49.10
CA ILE A 131 54.82 43.30 -48.78
C ILE A 131 55.76 43.22 -50.00
N ILE A 132 55.85 42.05 -50.64
CA ILE A 132 56.67 41.86 -51.86
C ILE A 132 56.22 42.81 -52.97
N GLY A 133 54.90 42.97 -53.14
CA GLY A 133 54.32 43.93 -54.08
C GLY A 133 54.77 45.36 -53.79
N MET A 134 54.63 45.83 -52.55
CA MET A 134 55.03 47.19 -52.15
C MET A 134 56.53 47.44 -52.36
N LEU A 135 57.41 46.48 -52.03
CA LEU A 135 58.86 46.61 -52.23
C LEU A 135 59.28 46.75 -53.70
N LYS A 136 58.48 46.29 -54.66
CA LYS A 136 58.77 46.46 -56.10
C LYS A 136 58.45 47.86 -56.63
N PHE A 137 57.63 48.64 -55.92
CA PHE A 137 57.20 49.98 -56.33
C PHE A 137 57.89 51.10 -55.54
N LEU A 138 58.77 50.75 -54.59
CA LEU A 138 59.64 51.67 -53.86
C LEU A 138 61.02 51.75 -54.54
#